data_AF-A0A497PPY6-F1
#
_entry.id   AF-A0A497PPY6-F1
#
_cell.length_a   1.000
_cell.length_b   1.000
_cell.length_c   1.000
_cell.angle_alpha   90.00
_cell.angle_beta   90.00
_cell.angle_gamma   90.00
#
_symmetry.space_group_name_H-M   'P 1'
#
loop_
_entity.id
_entity.type
_entity.pdbx_description
1 polymer ?
#
loop_
_entity_poly.entity_id
_entity_poly.type
_entity_poly.pdbx_seq_one_letter_code
_entity_poly.pdbx_strand_id
1 'polypeptide(L)'
;MSKDNLQQIKDERELVRILKDLFEESKPSGFKKIFRHTGLSTKRFRDLWSEWWGGDVPPRLEVDLIFVFEDIKNSDRVLLAGVEVELFRDKAKSFCDGLQQILSFGLFGFDSLVLWHIFSEEMDNRKIEDYVRSTKEIIDGFALPVVYFATKLIGRDRFEFFAPWSFYSSGSWDASYLLSCLKSCCEGKRNPLLHKQDIEKRRKTLKILLKIPV
;
A
#
# COMPACT_ATOMS: atom_id res chain seq x y z
N MET A 1 19.60 8.84 23.90
CA MET A 1 18.75 7.78 23.31
C MET A 1 19.62 6.98 22.35
N SER A 2 19.82 5.68 22.61
CA SER A 2 20.86 4.88 21.95
C SER A 2 20.45 4.39 20.55
N LYS A 3 21.48 4.08 19.75
CA LYS A 3 21.44 3.62 18.35
C LYS A 3 20.93 2.17 18.17
N ASP A 4 20.35 1.52 19.18
CA ASP A 4 20.19 0.05 19.22
C ASP A 4 18.84 -0.52 18.74
N ASN A 5 17.96 0.30 18.15
CA ASN A 5 16.52 -0.03 18.18
C ASN A 5 15.87 -0.40 16.84
N LEU A 6 16.65 -0.53 15.77
CA LEU A 6 16.23 -1.01 14.44
C LEU A 6 16.43 -2.53 14.24
N GLN A 7 17.30 -3.15 15.05
CA GLN A 7 17.41 -4.62 15.13
C GLN A 7 16.13 -5.31 15.65
N GLN A 8 15.09 -4.55 16.01
CA GLN A 8 13.87 -5.08 16.63
C GLN A 8 12.67 -5.30 15.69
N ILE A 9 12.64 -4.77 14.47
CA ILE A 9 11.54 -5.12 13.56
C ILE A 9 11.73 -6.59 13.21
N LYS A 10 10.85 -7.49 13.66
CA LYS A 10 11.01 -8.94 13.43
C LYS A 10 10.59 -9.34 12.03
N ASP A 11 9.48 -8.81 11.57
CA ASP A 11 8.83 -9.17 10.30
C ASP A 11 7.98 -8.00 9.74
N GLU A 12 7.33 -8.24 8.60
CA GLU A 12 6.42 -7.29 7.95
C GLU A 12 5.20 -6.96 8.80
N ARG A 13 4.67 -7.93 9.55
CA ARG A 13 3.53 -7.71 10.41
C ARG A 13 3.82 -6.67 11.50
N GLU A 14 5.01 -6.75 12.08
CA GLU A 14 5.49 -5.77 13.05
C GLU A 14 5.79 -4.42 12.38
N LEU A 15 6.40 -4.39 11.20
CA LEU A 15 6.62 -3.15 10.44
C LEU A 15 5.29 -2.43 10.17
N VAL A 16 4.30 -3.14 9.63
CA VAL A 16 2.97 -2.62 9.32
C VAL A 16 2.27 -2.06 10.57
N ARG A 17 2.49 -2.67 11.74
CA ARG A 17 2.02 -2.12 13.03
C ARG A 17 2.67 -0.76 13.32
N ILE A 18 3.99 -0.70 13.26
CA ILE A 18 4.76 0.52 13.56
C ILE A 18 4.36 1.64 12.59
N LEU A 19 4.24 1.34 11.29
CA LEU A 19 3.81 2.29 10.27
C LEU A 19 2.42 2.82 10.56
N LYS A 20 1.47 1.95 10.93
CA LYS A 20 0.12 2.38 11.32
C LYS A 20 0.15 3.38 12.47
N ASP A 21 0.86 3.05 13.54
CA ASP A 21 0.92 3.90 14.75
C ASP A 21 1.54 5.26 14.38
N LEU A 22 2.66 5.24 13.64
CA LEU A 22 3.34 6.44 13.12
C LEU A 22 2.42 7.32 12.26
N PHE A 23 1.67 6.73 11.34
CA PHE A 23 0.79 7.47 10.44
C PHE A 23 -0.44 8.05 11.15
N GLU A 24 -0.99 7.33 12.14
CA GLU A 24 -2.08 7.86 12.98
C GLU A 24 -1.65 8.99 13.89
N GLU A 25 -0.38 9.07 14.26
CA GLU A 25 0.18 10.19 15.02
C GLU A 25 0.42 11.42 14.12
N SER A 26 0.91 11.21 12.91
CA SER A 26 1.27 12.30 11.98
C SER A 26 0.07 13.13 11.46
N LYS A 27 -1.09 12.49 11.26
CA LYS A 27 -2.38 13.08 10.81
C LYS A 27 -2.26 14.25 9.79
N PRO A 28 -1.65 14.05 8.62
CA PRO A 28 -1.59 15.09 7.60
C PRO A 28 -2.98 15.43 7.04
N SER A 29 -3.09 16.59 6.41
CA SER A 29 -4.36 17.07 5.84
C SER A 29 -4.96 16.07 4.84
N GLY A 30 -6.26 15.82 4.97
CA GLY A 30 -6.99 14.88 4.12
C GLY A 30 -6.75 13.40 4.43
N PHE A 31 -5.86 13.02 5.34
CA PHE A 31 -5.81 11.66 5.88
C PHE A 31 -6.99 11.44 6.83
N LYS A 32 -7.73 10.35 6.65
CA LYS A 32 -8.88 10.00 7.49
C LYS A 32 -8.58 8.84 8.41
N LYS A 33 -8.04 7.76 7.86
CA LYS A 33 -7.87 6.51 8.58
C LYS A 33 -6.89 5.59 7.89
N ILE A 34 -6.27 4.72 8.68
CA ILE A 34 -5.48 3.59 8.18
C ILE A 34 -5.96 2.29 8.84
N PHE A 35 -6.21 1.27 8.03
CA PHE A 35 -6.44 -0.09 8.49
C PHE A 35 -5.19 -0.91 8.21
N ARG A 36 -4.99 -1.97 9.00
CA ARG A 36 -3.90 -2.93 8.80
C ARG A 36 -4.42 -4.34 8.82
N HIS A 37 -3.72 -5.26 8.17
CA HIS A 37 -3.98 -6.72 8.20
C HIS A 37 -5.46 -7.03 7.98
N THR A 38 -6.03 -6.42 6.94
CA THR A 38 -7.47 -6.52 6.65
C THR A 38 -7.72 -7.73 5.78
N GLY A 39 -8.17 -8.82 6.41
CA GLY A 39 -8.64 -10.00 5.69
C GLY A 39 -9.89 -9.69 4.87
N LEU A 40 -9.79 -9.80 3.54
CA LEU A 40 -10.92 -9.63 2.62
C LEU A 40 -11.73 -10.92 2.46
N SER A 41 -11.34 -12.01 3.10
CA SER A 41 -12.04 -13.31 3.05
C SER A 41 -12.73 -13.68 4.37
N THR A 42 -13.26 -12.70 5.11
CA THR A 42 -14.02 -12.99 6.34
C THR A 42 -15.30 -13.74 6.02
N LYS A 43 -15.84 -14.52 6.98
CA LYS A 43 -17.15 -15.19 6.81
C LYS A 43 -18.21 -14.16 6.37
N ARG A 44 -18.24 -12.99 6.99
CA ARG A 44 -19.13 -11.89 6.60
C ARG A 44 -18.94 -11.42 5.16
N PHE A 45 -17.70 -11.30 4.68
CA PHE A 45 -17.44 -10.96 3.29
C PHE A 45 -17.87 -12.09 2.35
N ARG A 46 -17.63 -13.35 2.72
CA ARG A 46 -18.10 -14.52 1.95
C ARG A 46 -19.62 -14.64 1.90
N ASP A 47 -20.29 -14.39 3.02
CA ASP A 47 -21.75 -14.44 3.12
C ASP A 47 -22.36 -13.33 2.26
N LEU A 48 -21.89 -12.09 2.39
CA LEU A 48 -22.28 -10.99 1.51
C LEU A 48 -21.93 -11.30 0.05
N TRP A 49 -20.76 -11.89 -0.21
CA TRP A 49 -20.30 -12.25 -1.54
C TRP A 49 -21.24 -13.26 -2.22
N SER A 50 -21.53 -14.34 -1.51
CA SER A 50 -22.37 -15.43 -1.98
C SER A 50 -23.81 -14.99 -2.15
N GLU A 51 -24.34 -14.17 -1.23
CA GLU A 51 -25.73 -13.71 -1.26
C GLU A 51 -26.02 -12.79 -2.44
N TRP A 52 -25.08 -11.89 -2.79
CA TRP A 52 -25.34 -10.87 -3.81
C TRP A 52 -24.82 -11.23 -5.22
N TRP A 53 -23.84 -12.14 -5.35
CA TRP A 53 -23.13 -12.32 -6.63
C TRP A 53 -22.91 -13.77 -7.09
N GLY A 54 -23.00 -14.77 -6.21
CA GLY A 54 -22.74 -16.17 -6.54
C GLY A 54 -21.27 -16.48 -6.90
N GLY A 55 -20.88 -17.75 -6.77
CA GLY A 55 -19.53 -18.23 -7.06
C GLY A 55 -18.54 -18.12 -5.87
N ASP A 56 -17.36 -18.69 -6.06
CA ASP A 56 -16.34 -18.74 -5.02
C ASP A 56 -15.67 -17.38 -4.80
N VAL A 57 -15.43 -17.05 -3.53
CA VAL A 57 -14.66 -15.85 -3.17
C VAL A 57 -13.22 -16.06 -3.60
N PRO A 58 -12.55 -15.06 -4.21
CA PRO A 58 -11.12 -15.15 -4.48
C PRO A 58 -10.35 -15.56 -3.21
N PRO A 59 -9.36 -16.46 -3.32
CA PRO A 59 -8.70 -17.06 -2.17
C PRO A 59 -8.09 -15.99 -1.25
N ARG A 60 -8.20 -16.24 0.06
CA ARG A 60 -7.78 -15.45 1.21
C ARG A 60 -6.72 -14.36 0.91
N LEU A 61 -7.18 -13.16 0.61
CA LEU A 61 -6.35 -11.96 0.47
C LEU A 61 -6.42 -11.14 1.76
N GLU A 62 -5.31 -11.09 2.50
CA GLU A 62 -5.07 -10.12 3.56
C GLU A 62 -4.38 -8.89 2.93
N VAL A 63 -4.89 -7.70 3.23
CA VAL A 63 -4.28 -6.44 2.80
C VAL A 63 -3.47 -5.88 3.96
N ASP A 64 -2.18 -5.61 3.72
CA ASP A 64 -1.28 -5.11 4.76
C ASP A 64 -1.73 -3.78 5.31
N LEU A 65 -1.96 -2.80 4.43
CA LEU A 65 -2.45 -1.46 4.80
C LEU A 65 -3.55 -0.99 3.85
N ILE A 66 -4.56 -0.34 4.42
CA ILE A 66 -5.57 0.39 3.65
C ILE A 66 -5.56 1.84 4.12
N PHE A 67 -5.12 2.74 3.26
CA PHE A 67 -5.21 4.17 3.52
C PHE A 67 -6.54 4.73 3.03
N VAL A 68 -7.15 5.58 3.85
CA VAL A 68 -8.36 6.33 3.53
C VAL A 68 -8.01 7.81 3.52
N PHE A 69 -8.11 8.40 2.34
CA PHE A 69 -7.91 9.84 2.14
C PHE A 69 -9.21 10.52 1.68
N GLU A 70 -9.30 11.82 1.89
CA GLU A 70 -10.28 12.67 1.21
C GLU A 70 -9.98 12.74 -0.28
N ASP A 71 -11.03 12.63 -1.09
CA ASP A 71 -10.96 12.69 -2.56
C ASP A 71 -11.96 13.70 -3.12
N ILE A 72 -11.57 14.97 -3.16
CA ILE A 72 -12.45 16.05 -3.58
C ILE A 72 -12.85 15.93 -5.06
N LYS A 73 -12.11 15.14 -5.85
CA LYS A 73 -12.35 14.93 -7.29
C LYS A 73 -13.43 13.89 -7.56
N ASN A 74 -13.81 13.07 -6.58
CA ASN A 74 -14.73 11.95 -6.75
C ASN A 74 -16.04 12.22 -6.01
N SER A 75 -17.17 11.76 -6.57
CA SER A 75 -18.50 11.91 -5.96
C SER A 75 -18.58 11.25 -4.58
N ASP A 76 -17.81 10.17 -4.40
CA ASP A 76 -17.75 9.40 -3.16
C ASP A 76 -16.88 10.05 -2.07
N ARG A 77 -16.18 11.16 -2.41
CA ARG A 77 -15.32 11.98 -1.55
C ARG A 77 -14.21 11.25 -0.78
N VAL A 78 -13.97 9.98 -1.09
CA VAL A 78 -12.99 9.11 -0.41
C VAL A 78 -12.14 8.36 -1.43
N LEU A 79 -10.82 8.34 -1.17
CA LEU A 79 -9.84 7.51 -1.87
C LEU A 79 -9.40 6.37 -0.93
N LEU A 80 -9.60 5.13 -1.37
CA LEU A 80 -9.15 3.90 -0.73
C LEU A 80 -7.91 3.37 -1.46
N ALA A 81 -6.73 3.49 -0.86
CA ALA A 81 -5.52 2.89 -1.39
C ALA A 81 -5.24 1.58 -0.66
N GLY A 82 -5.27 0.47 -1.40
CA GLY A 82 -4.84 -0.84 -0.90
C GLY A 82 -3.34 -0.98 -1.11
N VAL A 83 -2.61 -1.36 -0.06
CA VAL A 83 -1.15 -1.40 -0.06
C VAL A 83 -0.67 -2.79 0.32
N GLU A 84 0.25 -3.30 -0.49
CA GLU A 84 1.07 -4.47 -0.18
C GLU A 84 2.46 -4.00 0.23
N VAL A 85 2.95 -4.47 1.37
CA VAL A 85 4.23 -4.06 1.96
C VAL A 85 5.21 -5.23 1.92
N GLU A 86 6.32 -5.03 1.22
CA GLU A 86 7.40 -6.00 1.18
C GLU A 86 8.62 -5.44 1.89
N LEU A 87 9.04 -6.08 2.98
CA LEU A 87 10.24 -5.69 3.73
C LEU A 87 11.46 -6.42 3.18
N PHE A 88 12.38 -5.65 2.60
CA PHE A 88 13.67 -6.12 2.13
C PHE A 88 14.70 -5.95 3.25
N ARG A 89 15.32 -7.08 3.58
CA ARG A 89 16.56 -7.19 4.36
C ARG A 89 17.54 -7.92 3.44
N ASP A 90 18.84 -7.97 3.73
CA ASP A 90 19.89 -8.57 2.86
C ASP A 90 19.75 -10.11 2.58
N LYS A 91 18.55 -10.67 2.75
CA LYS A 91 18.10 -11.99 2.33
C LYS A 91 17.63 -11.99 0.87
N ALA A 92 17.54 -13.19 0.28
CA ALA A 92 17.06 -13.40 -1.08
C ALA A 92 15.53 -13.16 -1.19
N LYS A 93 15.14 -11.90 -1.40
CA LYS A 93 13.81 -11.54 -1.93
C LYS A 93 13.90 -11.24 -3.42
N SER A 94 12.81 -11.43 -4.14
CA SER A 94 12.72 -11.06 -5.54
C SER A 94 12.25 -9.62 -5.67
N PHE A 95 12.73 -8.91 -6.71
CA PHE A 95 12.20 -7.60 -7.07
C PHE A 95 10.71 -7.67 -7.50
N CYS A 96 10.18 -8.84 -7.83
CA CYS A 96 8.76 -9.02 -8.15
C CYS A 96 7.88 -9.34 -6.93
N ASP A 97 8.46 -9.45 -5.72
CA ASP A 97 7.68 -9.78 -4.53
C ASP A 97 6.57 -8.72 -4.30
N GLY A 98 5.39 -9.20 -3.89
CA GLY A 98 4.16 -8.42 -3.74
C GLY A 98 3.38 -8.14 -5.03
N LEU A 99 3.95 -8.33 -6.24
CA LEU A 99 3.30 -7.90 -7.50
C LEU A 99 2.01 -8.67 -7.82
N GLN A 100 1.99 -9.99 -7.60
CA GLN A 100 0.77 -10.80 -7.80
C GLN A 100 -0.35 -10.37 -6.84
N GLN A 101 0.01 -10.12 -5.58
CA GLN A 101 -0.93 -9.75 -4.53
C GLN A 101 -1.54 -8.38 -4.81
N ILE A 102 -0.71 -7.38 -5.14
CA ILE A 102 -1.19 -6.02 -5.39
C ILE A 102 -2.09 -5.92 -6.63
N LEU A 103 -1.81 -6.70 -7.68
CA LEU A 103 -2.69 -6.77 -8.86
C LEU A 103 -4.04 -7.39 -8.52
N SER A 104 -4.06 -8.36 -7.61
CA SER A 104 -5.30 -9.00 -7.14
C SER A 104 -6.20 -8.00 -6.40
N PHE A 105 -5.64 -6.98 -5.74
CA PHE A 105 -6.42 -5.92 -5.08
C PHE A 105 -7.29 -5.12 -6.05
N GLY A 106 -6.93 -5.07 -7.35
CA GLY A 106 -7.72 -4.42 -8.39
C GLY A 106 -9.17 -4.90 -8.47
N LEU A 107 -9.43 -6.13 -7.99
CA LEU A 107 -10.76 -6.73 -7.99
C LEU A 107 -11.64 -6.31 -6.80
N PHE A 108 -11.11 -5.64 -5.77
CA PHE A 108 -11.82 -5.41 -4.49
C PHE A 108 -12.36 -3.99 -4.32
N GLY A 109 -12.23 -3.13 -5.32
CA GLY A 109 -12.79 -1.78 -5.30
C GLY A 109 -11.90 -0.72 -4.64
N PHE A 110 -10.61 -1.01 -4.46
CA PHE A 110 -9.61 0.00 -4.13
C PHE A 110 -9.43 0.98 -5.30
N ASP A 111 -9.32 2.27 -4.96
CA ASP A 111 -9.09 3.34 -5.91
C ASP A 111 -7.68 3.32 -6.50
N SER A 112 -6.70 2.92 -5.69
CA SER A 112 -5.29 2.83 -6.07
C SER A 112 -4.67 1.57 -5.48
N LEU A 113 -3.77 0.96 -6.26
CA LEU A 113 -3.05 -0.25 -5.90
C LEU A 113 -1.60 0.15 -5.64
N VAL A 114 -1.16 0.11 -4.39
CA VAL A 114 0.19 0.51 -3.99
C VAL A 114 1.04 -0.71 -3.69
N LEU A 115 2.15 -0.88 -4.42
CA LEU A 115 3.21 -1.79 -4.02
C LEU A 115 4.27 -0.97 -3.29
N TRP A 116 4.56 -1.30 -2.04
CA TRP A 116 5.53 -0.59 -1.25
C TRP A 116 6.66 -1.50 -0.80
N HIS A 117 7.81 -1.34 -1.46
CA HIS A 117 9.05 -1.98 -1.06
C HIS A 117 9.74 -1.12 0.00
N ILE A 118 9.94 -1.68 1.19
CA ILE A 118 10.63 -1.01 2.29
C ILE A 118 11.95 -1.72 2.53
N PHE A 119 13.05 -1.00 2.37
CA PHE A 119 14.40 -1.51 2.56
C PHE A 119 14.91 -1.17 3.96
N SER A 120 15.62 -2.11 4.59
CA SER A 120 16.25 -1.84 5.88
C SER A 120 17.38 -0.83 5.75
N GLU A 121 17.69 -0.14 6.85
CA GLU A 121 18.70 0.94 6.87
C GLU A 121 20.07 0.44 6.38
N GLU A 122 20.40 -0.81 6.71
CA GLU A 122 21.69 -1.45 6.45
C GLU A 122 21.89 -1.89 5.00
N MET A 123 20.85 -1.91 4.18
CA MET A 123 20.97 -2.33 2.78
C MET A 123 21.76 -1.33 1.96
N ASP A 124 22.68 -1.81 1.12
CA ASP A 124 23.45 -0.93 0.24
C ASP A 124 22.56 -0.23 -0.80
N ASN A 125 22.75 1.09 -0.99
CA ASN A 125 21.91 1.88 -1.88
C ASN A 125 21.96 1.41 -3.34
N ARG A 126 23.11 0.91 -3.82
CA ARG A 126 23.21 0.41 -5.21
C ARG A 126 22.38 -0.85 -5.39
N LYS A 127 22.39 -1.76 -4.39
CA LYS A 127 21.50 -2.92 -4.39
C LYS A 127 20.03 -2.49 -4.45
N ILE A 128 19.63 -1.50 -3.65
CA ILE A 128 18.25 -0.98 -3.65
C ILE A 128 17.88 -0.43 -5.03
N GLU A 129 18.75 0.38 -5.64
CA GLU A 129 18.55 0.93 -6.98
C GLU A 129 18.35 -0.18 -8.03
N ASP A 130 19.09 -1.29 -7.93
CA ASP A 130 18.94 -2.44 -8.83
C ASP A 130 17.57 -3.13 -8.69
N TYR A 131 17.07 -3.32 -7.46
CA TYR A 131 15.71 -3.81 -7.21
C TYR A 131 14.67 -2.85 -7.80
N VAL A 132 14.79 -1.57 -7.47
CA VAL A 132 13.84 -0.53 -7.89
C VAL A 132 13.77 -0.39 -9.39
N ARG A 133 14.93 -0.38 -10.08
CA ARG A 133 15.00 -0.33 -11.55
C ARG A 133 14.25 -1.51 -12.16
N SER A 134 14.55 -2.72 -11.71
CA SER A 134 13.93 -3.95 -12.24
C SER A 134 12.41 -3.97 -12.04
N THR A 135 11.93 -3.55 -10.86
CA THR A 135 10.49 -3.44 -10.58
C THR A 135 9.82 -2.38 -11.44
N LYS A 136 10.44 -1.21 -11.61
CA LYS A 136 9.92 -0.13 -12.47
C LYS A 136 9.86 -0.55 -13.94
N GLU A 137 10.87 -1.25 -14.45
CA GLU A 137 10.86 -1.78 -15.82
C GLU A 137 9.65 -2.68 -16.08
N ILE A 138 9.28 -3.54 -15.11
CA ILE A 138 8.06 -4.35 -15.22
C ILE A 138 6.80 -3.48 -15.14
N ILE A 139 6.69 -2.65 -14.11
CA ILE A 139 5.45 -1.86 -13.89
C ILE A 139 5.19 -0.90 -15.04
N ASP A 140 6.21 -0.19 -15.50
CA ASP A 140 6.09 0.81 -16.56
C ASP A 140 6.05 0.14 -17.94
N GLY A 141 6.89 -0.88 -18.17
CA GLY A 141 6.95 -1.60 -19.45
C GLY A 141 5.66 -2.34 -19.79
N PHE A 142 4.97 -2.90 -18.80
CA PHE A 142 3.65 -3.51 -18.98
C PHE A 142 2.48 -2.56 -18.68
N ALA A 143 2.75 -1.28 -18.40
CA ALA A 143 1.76 -0.27 -18.04
C ALA A 143 0.80 -0.73 -16.91
N LEU A 144 1.34 -1.40 -15.90
CA LEU A 144 0.56 -1.92 -14.77
C LEU A 144 -0.06 -0.78 -13.96
N PRO A 145 -1.31 -0.92 -13.47
CA PRO A 145 -2.00 0.11 -12.69
C PRO A 145 -1.55 0.14 -11.21
N VAL A 146 -0.25 0.07 -10.98
CA VAL A 146 0.38 0.02 -9.64
C VAL A 146 1.13 1.32 -9.37
N VAL A 147 0.82 1.95 -8.24
CA VAL A 147 1.63 3.00 -7.62
C VAL A 147 2.80 2.32 -6.93
N TYR A 148 4.02 2.54 -7.42
CA TYR A 148 5.21 1.93 -6.83
C TYR A 148 5.92 2.89 -5.88
N PHE A 149 6.07 2.46 -4.64
CA PHE A 149 6.87 3.13 -3.62
C PHE A 149 8.05 2.25 -3.26
N ALA A 150 9.22 2.86 -3.18
CA ALA A 150 10.44 2.21 -2.72
C ALA A 150 11.14 3.16 -1.77
N THR A 151 11.22 2.77 -0.51
CA THR A 151 11.80 3.61 0.55
C THR A 151 12.77 2.82 1.40
N LYS A 152 13.88 3.42 1.79
CA LYS A 152 14.67 2.94 2.91
C LYS A 152 14.16 3.56 4.21
N LEU A 153 13.94 2.73 5.23
CA LEU A 153 13.58 3.19 6.57
C LEU A 153 14.85 3.59 7.33
N ILE A 154 14.95 4.87 7.72
CA ILE A 154 16.05 5.42 8.51
C ILE A 154 15.51 5.67 9.93
N GLY A 155 16.15 5.08 10.95
CA GLY A 155 15.60 5.12 12.30
C GLY A 155 14.23 4.45 12.40
N ARG A 156 13.20 5.16 12.89
CA ARG A 156 11.85 4.61 13.09
C ARG A 156 10.74 5.33 12.34
N ASP A 157 11.02 6.53 11.84
CA ASP A 157 10.01 7.49 11.39
C ASP A 157 10.45 8.29 10.16
N ARG A 158 11.65 8.02 9.64
CA ARG A 158 12.23 8.72 8.50
C ARG A 158 12.39 7.78 7.32
N PHE A 159 12.13 8.31 6.12
CA PHE A 159 12.08 7.55 4.89
C PHE A 159 12.93 8.23 3.82
N GLU A 160 13.87 7.48 3.27
CA GLU A 160 14.68 7.88 2.12
C GLU A 160 14.06 7.25 0.86
N PHE A 161 13.84 8.05 -0.19
CA PHE A 161 13.04 7.64 -1.35
C PHE A 161 13.92 7.19 -2.52
N PHE A 162 13.57 6.02 -3.08
CA PHE A 162 14.10 5.48 -4.33
C PHE A 162 13.04 5.42 -5.43
N ALA A 163 11.75 5.38 -5.05
CA ALA A 163 10.59 5.60 -5.92
C ALA A 163 9.51 6.32 -5.09
N PRO A 164 8.67 7.19 -5.67
CA PRO A 164 8.18 7.11 -7.06
C PRO A 164 9.04 7.83 -8.11
N TRP A 165 9.86 8.80 -7.73
CA TRP A 165 10.62 9.62 -8.68
C TRP A 165 11.77 8.87 -9.35
N SER A 166 12.26 9.39 -10.47
CA SER A 166 13.38 8.81 -11.23
C SER A 166 14.74 9.11 -10.62
N PHE A 167 14.83 10.08 -9.73
CA PHE A 167 16.07 10.44 -9.05
C PHE A 167 15.97 10.06 -7.58
N TYR A 168 16.99 9.32 -7.12
CA TYR A 168 17.22 9.07 -5.71
C TYR A 168 17.36 10.40 -4.95
N SER A 169 16.58 10.55 -3.88
CA SER A 169 16.72 11.68 -2.96
C SER A 169 17.61 11.23 -1.80
N SER A 170 18.80 11.82 -1.67
CA SER A 170 19.65 11.60 -0.48
C SER A 170 19.08 12.21 0.80
N GLY A 171 17.94 12.91 0.72
CA GLY A 171 17.19 13.39 1.88
C GLY A 171 16.28 12.31 2.46
N SER A 172 16.23 12.26 3.79
CA SER A 172 15.18 11.52 4.51
C SER A 172 13.99 12.45 4.79
N TRP A 173 12.79 11.89 4.82
CA TRP A 173 11.53 12.62 5.02
C TRP A 173 10.71 11.98 6.12
N ASP A 174 9.88 12.76 6.81
CA ASP A 174 9.01 12.22 7.85
C ASP A 174 7.75 11.54 7.28
N ALA A 175 7.00 10.92 8.17
CA ALA A 175 5.74 10.24 7.88
C ALA A 175 4.69 11.16 7.22
N SER A 176 4.59 12.43 7.64
CA SER A 176 3.63 13.39 7.09
C SER A 176 3.90 13.68 5.61
N TYR A 177 5.18 13.88 5.27
CA TYR A 177 5.62 14.06 3.89
C TYR A 177 5.35 12.80 3.06
N LEU A 178 5.68 11.62 3.59
CA LEU A 178 5.43 10.35 2.90
C LEU A 178 3.96 10.15 2.57
N LEU A 179 3.06 10.38 3.53
CA LEU A 179 1.62 10.27 3.32
C LEU A 179 1.09 11.27 2.29
N SER A 180 1.62 12.50 2.30
CA SER A 180 1.26 13.52 1.32
C SER A 180 1.68 13.09 -0.10
N CYS A 181 2.89 12.54 -0.23
CA CYS A 181 3.41 11.97 -1.48
C CYS A 181 2.56 10.77 -1.94
N LEU A 182 2.27 9.83 -1.03
CA LEU A 182 1.45 8.64 -1.30
C LEU A 182 0.07 9.04 -1.81
N LYS A 183 -0.60 9.97 -1.14
CA LYS A 183 -1.90 10.50 -1.56
C LYS A 183 -1.82 11.08 -2.98
N SER A 184 -0.84 11.94 -3.23
CA SER A 184 -0.66 12.58 -4.55
C SER A 184 -0.45 11.54 -5.67
N CYS A 185 0.35 10.50 -5.42
CA CYS A 185 0.56 9.42 -6.38
C CYS A 185 -0.71 8.59 -6.63
N CYS A 186 -1.46 8.29 -5.57
CA CYS A 186 -2.74 7.59 -5.67
C CYS A 186 -3.78 8.39 -6.46
N GLU A 187 -3.82 9.72 -6.27
CA GLU A 187 -4.69 10.58 -7.07
C GLU A 187 -4.37 10.52 -8.56
N GLY A 188 -3.08 10.40 -8.91
CA GLY A 188 -2.58 10.37 -10.29
C GLY A 188 -2.67 9.00 -10.98
N LYS A 189 -2.68 7.89 -10.23
CA LYS A 189 -2.73 6.52 -10.79
C LYS A 189 -3.82 5.70 -10.11
N ARG A 190 -4.94 5.57 -10.82
CA ARG A 190 -6.16 4.88 -10.35
C ARG A 190 -6.29 3.48 -10.93
N ASN A 191 -7.01 2.64 -10.20
CA ASN A 191 -7.42 1.31 -10.63
C ASN A 191 -8.38 1.43 -11.83
N PRO A 192 -8.00 0.94 -13.03
CA PRO A 192 -8.82 1.07 -14.23
C PRO A 192 -10.10 0.22 -14.19
N LEU A 193 -10.23 -0.69 -13.22
CA LEU A 193 -11.40 -1.56 -13.09
C LEU A 193 -12.54 -0.93 -12.29
N LEU A 194 -12.34 0.25 -11.67
CA LEU A 194 -13.30 0.86 -10.73
C LEU A 194 -14.72 1.05 -11.28
N HIS A 195 -14.86 1.35 -12.57
CA HIS A 195 -16.15 1.61 -13.22
C HIS A 195 -16.87 0.36 -13.70
N LYS A 196 -16.28 -0.83 -13.49
CA LYS A 196 -16.98 -2.09 -13.76
C LYS A 196 -18.02 -2.30 -12.67
N GLN A 197 -19.25 -2.61 -13.07
CA GLN A 197 -20.40 -2.75 -12.17
C GLN A 197 -20.12 -3.67 -10.96
N ASP A 198 -19.41 -4.78 -11.17
CA ASP A 198 -19.06 -5.70 -10.08
C ASP A 198 -18.03 -5.12 -9.12
N ILE A 199 -17.10 -4.30 -9.61
CA ILE A 199 -16.08 -3.65 -8.80
C ILE A 199 -16.68 -2.52 -7.97
N GLU A 200 -17.62 -1.75 -8.52
CA GLU A 200 -18.38 -0.75 -7.75
C GLU A 200 -19.16 -1.40 -6.60
N LYS A 201 -19.77 -2.55 -6.84
CA LYS A 201 -20.47 -3.33 -5.81
C LYS A 201 -19.49 -3.82 -4.73
N ARG A 202 -18.34 -4.38 -5.13
CA ARG A 202 -17.29 -4.82 -4.19
C ARG A 202 -16.73 -3.66 -3.36
N ARG A 203 -16.57 -2.48 -3.96
CA ARG A 203 -16.21 -1.26 -3.24
C ARG A 203 -17.23 -0.92 -2.15
N LYS A 204 -18.53 -0.97 -2.44
CA LYS A 204 -19.58 -0.72 -1.42
C LYS A 204 -19.48 -1.71 -0.26
N THR A 205 -19.29 -3.00 -0.56
CA THR A 205 -19.07 -4.03 0.46
C THR A 205 -17.82 -3.77 1.30
N LEU A 206 -16.72 -3.38 0.66
CA LEU A 206 -15.48 -3.02 1.33
C LEU A 206 -15.70 -1.83 2.28
N LYS A 207 -16.39 -0.78 1.84
CA LYS A 207 -16.73 0.38 2.69
C LYS A 207 -17.55 -0.03 3.91
N ILE A 208 -18.56 -0.90 3.74
CA ILE A 208 -19.37 -1.44 4.86
C ILE A 208 -18.48 -2.22 5.84
N LEU A 209 -17.60 -3.07 5.34
CA LEU A 209 -16.67 -3.86 6.17
C LEU A 209 -15.75 -2.94 7.00
N LEU A 210 -15.23 -1.90 6.36
CA LEU A 210 -14.34 -0.91 6.97
C LEU A 210 -15.08 0.15 7.82
N LYS A 211 -16.42 0.12 7.84
CA LYS A 211 -17.29 1.11 8.49
C LYS A 211 -17.04 2.53 7.96
N ILE A 212 -16.87 2.65 6.64
CA ILE A 212 -16.75 3.93 5.91
C ILE A 212 -18.15 4.25 5.34
N PRO A 213 -18.64 5.51 5.45
CA PRO A 213 -19.95 5.90 4.92
C PRO A 213 -20.09 5.55 3.43
N VAL A 214 -21.19 4.89 3.05
CA VAL A 214 -21.47 4.46 1.67
C VAL A 214 -22.02 5.59 0.84
#